data_AF-A0A380A516-F1
#
_entry.id   AF-A0A380A516-F1
#
_cell.length_a   1.000
_cell.length_b   1.000
_cell.length_c   1.000
_cell.angle_alpha   90.00
_cell.angle_beta   90.00
_cell.angle_gamma   90.00
#
_symmetry.space_group_name_H-M   'P 1'
#
loop_
_entity.id
_entity.type
_entity.pdbx_description
1 polymer ?
#
loop_
_entity_poly.entity_id
_entity_poly.type
_entity_poly.pdbx_seq_one_letter_code
_entity_poly.pdbx_strand_id
1 'polypeptide(L)'
;MELKATSLGKHLAQHPYNRVRLLHAGVEVSGEKHEYLIPFNQLIQVRCKRGIVWGELEFELPDEKVVRLHGTEWQETQRFYHYLQQAWQQWSAEMSEVSAGVLQQQVAQIQRIEQQDKWFKKSELGKLQQQIREAFSVLPMPVARLDEFDNCRADYHLCLQWLQQGQRSVEQRNRQWTDRMLEQHHDFFQTVESSPLNDSQSRAVVNGEDSVLVLAGAGSGKTSVLVARAGWLLRRQEAEPGQILLLAFGRQAAGEMNDRIKERLGDVGIQAKTFHALALQIIQQGSRKAPAISRLETDAKARKELLITHWRQQCAEKKAQAKGWRQWLTEELEWEVPEGDFWQDKRLADRLASRLERWLGLMRMHGAARRK
;
A
#
# COMPACT_ATOMS: atom_id res chain seq x y z
N MET A 1 16.54 3.93 52.31
CA MET A 1 17.59 4.95 52.56
C MET A 1 17.02 6.32 52.21
N GLU A 2 17.37 7.38 52.93
CA GLU A 2 16.82 8.74 52.72
C GLU A 2 17.95 9.78 52.73
N LEU A 3 17.82 10.81 51.91
CA LEU A 3 18.74 11.95 51.81
C LEU A 3 17.91 13.26 51.89
N LYS A 4 18.37 14.23 52.69
CA LYS A 4 17.66 15.49 52.94
C LYS A 4 18.54 16.69 52.59
N ALA A 5 17.92 17.75 52.09
CA ALA A 5 18.58 19.04 51.93
C ALA A 5 18.88 19.67 53.29
N THR A 6 20.05 20.30 53.39
CA THR A 6 20.50 21.10 54.55
C THR A 6 19.60 22.33 54.75
N SER A 7 19.57 22.91 55.96
CA SER A 7 18.80 24.13 56.24
C SER A 7 19.21 25.31 55.32
N LEU A 8 20.52 25.48 55.12
CA LEU A 8 21.08 26.47 54.18
C LEU A 8 20.67 26.14 52.73
N GLY A 9 20.77 24.86 52.33
CA GLY A 9 20.40 24.39 51.00
C GLY A 9 18.92 24.59 50.68
N LYS A 10 18.02 24.38 51.65
CA LYS A 10 16.58 24.65 51.51
C LYS A 10 16.28 26.13 51.25
N HIS A 11 16.99 27.02 51.95
CA HIS A 11 16.76 28.46 51.84
C HIS A 11 17.33 29.04 50.53
N LEU A 12 18.49 28.55 50.09
CA LEU A 12 19.18 29.05 48.89
C LEU A 12 18.64 28.45 47.58
N ALA A 13 18.26 27.16 47.57
CA ALA A 13 17.87 26.49 46.32
C ALA A 13 16.45 26.84 45.84
N GLN A 14 15.56 27.31 46.74
CA GLN A 14 14.15 27.62 46.46
C GLN A 14 13.42 26.55 45.61
N HIS A 15 13.86 25.29 45.70
CA HIS A 15 13.37 24.20 44.87
C HIS A 15 12.19 23.50 45.57
N PRO A 16 11.17 23.01 44.82
CA PRO A 16 9.98 22.38 45.41
C PRO A 16 10.27 21.10 46.20
N TYR A 17 11.43 20.49 46.00
CA TYR A 17 11.84 19.23 46.60
C TYR A 17 13.07 19.41 47.50
N ASN A 18 13.02 18.82 48.69
CA ASN A 18 14.08 18.92 49.69
C ASN A 18 14.45 17.57 50.34
N ARG A 19 13.88 16.48 49.85
CA ARG A 19 14.10 15.13 50.34
C ARG A 19 14.01 14.13 49.20
N VAL A 20 14.80 13.07 49.29
CA VAL A 20 14.69 11.90 48.43
C VAL A 20 14.79 10.62 49.23
N ARG A 21 13.94 9.64 48.92
CA ARG A 21 13.92 8.32 49.55
C ARG A 21 14.00 7.24 48.50
N LEU A 22 14.92 6.30 48.69
CA LEU A 22 15.01 5.08 47.89
C LEU A 22 13.91 4.11 48.33
N LEU A 23 13.09 3.68 47.37
CA LEU A 23 12.07 2.65 47.51
C LEU A 23 12.56 1.34 46.88
N HIS A 24 11.74 0.29 46.94
CA HIS A 24 12.07 -1.02 46.36
C HIS A 24 12.23 -0.98 44.83
N ALA A 25 11.35 -0.24 44.13
CA ALA A 25 11.32 -0.18 42.67
C ALA A 25 11.22 1.27 42.14
N GLY A 26 11.86 2.20 42.84
CA GLY A 26 11.77 3.61 42.50
C GLY A 26 12.39 4.54 43.54
N VAL A 27 12.19 5.82 43.31
CA VAL A 27 12.66 6.90 44.15
C VAL A 27 11.50 7.85 44.42
N GLU A 28 11.26 8.18 45.68
CA GLU A 28 10.32 9.22 46.10
C GLU A 28 11.09 10.52 46.29
N VAL A 29 10.70 11.57 45.57
CA VAL A 29 11.23 12.92 45.75
C VAL A 29 10.14 13.78 46.38
N SER A 30 10.41 14.37 47.54
CA SER A 30 9.39 15.08 48.33
C SER A 30 9.88 16.42 48.87
N GLY A 31 8.92 17.31 49.14
CA GLY A 31 9.07 18.62 49.75
C GLY A 31 7.88 18.93 50.67
N GLU A 32 7.71 20.19 51.08
CA GLU A 32 6.65 20.56 52.03
C GLU A 32 5.23 20.45 51.47
N LYS A 33 5.06 20.62 50.15
CA LYS A 33 3.75 20.63 49.46
C LYS A 33 3.68 19.71 48.24
N HIS A 34 4.78 19.03 47.91
CA HIS A 34 4.90 18.25 46.69
C HIS A 34 5.55 16.91 46.99
N GLU A 35 5.02 15.86 46.41
CA GLU A 35 5.55 14.51 46.45
C GLU A 35 5.48 13.93 45.02
N TYR A 36 6.58 13.37 44.56
CA TYR A 36 6.71 12.83 43.23
C TYR A 36 7.41 11.47 43.27
N LEU A 37 6.71 10.44 42.82
CA LEU A 37 7.25 9.10 42.69
C LEU A 37 7.89 8.93 41.31
N ILE A 38 9.14 8.47 41.30
CA ILE A 38 9.90 8.12 40.11
C ILE A 38 10.11 6.60 40.11
N PRO A 39 9.26 5.82 39.44
CA PRO A 39 9.49 4.39 39.24
C PRO A 39 10.79 4.13 38.48
N PHE A 40 11.49 3.04 38.78
CA PHE A 40 12.70 2.67 38.04
C PHE A 40 12.45 2.41 36.55
N ASN A 41 11.25 1.98 36.17
CA ASN A 41 10.85 1.77 34.78
C ASN A 41 10.61 3.06 33.98
N GLN A 42 10.72 4.23 34.62
CA GLN A 42 10.67 5.53 33.98
C GLN A 42 12.02 6.25 34.03
N LEU A 43 13.04 5.67 34.67
CA LEU A 43 14.33 6.32 34.83
C LEU A 43 15.23 6.02 33.63
N ILE A 44 15.81 7.07 33.03
CA ILE A 44 16.75 7.00 31.91
C ILE A 44 18.18 7.11 32.40
N GLN A 45 18.44 8.10 33.26
CA GLN A 45 19.76 8.36 33.81
C GLN A 45 19.64 9.01 35.20
N VAL A 46 20.62 8.76 36.07
CA VAL A 46 20.81 9.52 37.31
C VAL A 46 22.19 10.16 37.30
N ARG A 47 22.23 11.49 37.46
CA ARG A 47 23.49 12.25 37.54
C ARG A 47 23.69 12.76 38.96
N CYS A 48 24.91 12.61 39.47
CA CYS A 48 25.33 13.15 40.75
C CYS A 48 26.35 14.27 40.50
N LYS A 49 26.01 15.50 40.87
CA LYS A 49 26.84 16.69 40.63
C LYS A 49 27.27 17.32 41.95
N ARG A 50 28.50 17.83 41.98
CA ARG A 50 29.01 18.66 43.08
C ARG A 50 28.77 20.13 42.75
N GLY A 51 27.95 20.80 43.54
CA GLY A 51 27.80 22.25 43.52
C GLY A 51 28.88 22.96 44.34
N ILE A 52 28.78 24.30 44.43
CA ILE A 52 29.76 25.14 45.13
C ILE A 52 29.80 24.84 46.63
N VAL A 53 28.62 24.60 47.24
CA VAL A 53 28.49 24.38 48.70
C VAL A 53 27.67 23.12 49.05
N TRP A 54 27.05 22.46 48.06
CA TRP A 54 26.17 21.29 48.25
C TRP A 54 26.28 20.27 47.12
N GLY A 55 25.74 19.07 47.32
CA GLY A 55 25.52 18.07 46.28
C GLY A 55 24.14 18.16 45.63
N GLU A 56 24.05 17.67 44.40
CA GLU A 56 22.86 17.66 43.56
C GLU A 56 22.65 16.30 42.89
N LEU A 57 21.38 15.88 42.81
CA LEU A 57 20.95 14.71 42.03
C LEU A 57 19.97 15.14 40.94
N GLU A 58 20.20 14.68 39.72
CA GLU A 58 19.28 14.82 38.60
C GLU A 58 18.79 13.44 38.16
N PHE A 59 17.47 13.30 38.04
CA PHE A 59 16.79 12.11 37.54
C PHE A 59 16.22 12.45 36.16
N GLU A 60 16.77 11.83 35.12
CA GLU A 60 16.33 11.99 33.74
C GLU A 60 15.25 10.95 33.42
N LEU A 61 14.15 11.42 32.86
CA LEU A 61 12.95 10.65 32.52
C LEU A 61 12.68 10.77 31.01
N PRO A 62 11.78 9.96 30.42
CA PRO A 62 11.32 10.14 29.05
C PRO A 62 10.84 11.57 28.76
N ASP A 63 10.84 11.92 27.47
CA ASP A 63 10.45 13.25 26.96
C ASP A 63 11.31 14.41 27.49
N GLU A 64 12.60 14.15 27.75
CA GLU A 64 13.57 15.15 28.26
C GLU A 64 13.19 15.77 29.61
N LYS A 65 12.29 15.11 30.37
CA LYS A 65 11.88 15.56 31.70
C LYS A 65 12.99 15.27 32.70
N VAL A 66 13.32 16.25 33.54
CA VAL A 66 14.34 16.11 34.58
C VAL A 66 13.78 16.53 35.93
N VAL A 67 13.90 15.66 36.93
CA VAL A 67 13.59 15.96 38.32
C VAL A 67 14.91 16.19 39.06
N ARG A 68 15.01 17.27 39.84
CA ARG A 68 16.24 17.64 40.55
C ARG A 68 16.05 17.73 42.06
N LEU A 69 17.07 17.30 42.79
CA LEU A 69 17.23 17.52 44.22
C LEU A 69 18.51 18.31 44.46
N HIS A 70 18.39 19.46 45.13
CA HIS A 70 19.50 20.35 45.44
C HIS A 70 19.71 20.50 46.96
N GLY A 71 20.86 21.07 47.34
CA GLY A 71 21.09 21.53 48.71
C GLY A 71 21.44 20.44 49.73
N THR A 72 21.87 19.26 49.26
CA THR A 72 22.23 18.11 50.12
C THR A 72 23.72 18.14 50.50
N GLU A 73 24.12 17.50 51.61
CA GLU A 73 25.54 17.42 51.96
C GLU A 73 26.28 16.50 50.98
N TRP A 74 27.40 16.95 50.41
CA TRP A 74 28.09 16.24 49.32
C TRP A 74 28.43 14.78 49.63
N GLN A 75 28.94 14.49 50.84
CA GLN A 75 29.28 13.11 51.21
C GLN A 75 28.03 12.23 51.30
N GLU A 76 26.93 12.76 51.82
CA GLU A 76 25.65 12.05 51.87
C GLU A 76 25.04 11.87 50.47
N THR A 77 25.15 12.88 49.60
CA THR A 77 24.72 12.79 48.19
C THR A 77 25.45 11.67 47.47
N GLN A 78 26.78 11.61 47.59
CA GLN A 78 27.59 10.56 46.99
C GLN A 78 27.19 9.19 47.54
N ARG A 79 27.06 9.06 48.86
CA ARG A 79 26.65 7.80 49.49
C ARG A 79 25.30 7.35 48.95
N PHE A 80 24.28 8.22 48.96
CA PHE A 80 22.95 7.92 48.44
C PHE A 80 22.99 7.52 46.96
N TYR A 81 23.75 8.25 46.13
CA TYR A 81 23.90 7.93 44.71
C TYR A 81 24.44 6.53 44.48
N HIS A 82 25.45 6.09 45.23
CA HIS A 82 26.00 4.73 45.10
C HIS A 82 24.97 3.65 45.45
N TYR A 83 24.21 3.82 46.54
CA TYR A 83 23.14 2.86 46.91
C TYR A 83 22.00 2.84 45.88
N LEU A 84 21.59 4.01 45.40
CA LEU A 84 20.58 4.12 44.34
C LEU A 84 21.05 3.43 43.05
N GLN A 85 22.29 3.71 42.62
CA GLN A 85 22.88 3.09 41.42
C GLN A 85 22.91 1.57 41.54
N GLN A 86 23.36 1.04 42.68
CA GLN A 86 23.40 -0.40 42.90
C GLN A 86 22.00 -1.04 42.83
N ALA A 87 21.02 -0.45 43.52
CA ALA A 87 19.64 -0.95 43.51
C ALA A 87 19.00 -0.87 42.11
N TRP A 88 19.22 0.24 41.41
CA TRP A 88 18.67 0.45 40.08
C TRP A 88 19.34 -0.41 39.01
N GLN A 89 20.65 -0.64 39.10
CA GLN A 89 21.37 -1.57 38.21
C GLN A 89 20.90 -3.02 38.40
N GLN A 90 20.75 -3.47 39.65
CA GLN A 90 20.23 -4.81 39.93
C GLN A 90 18.82 -4.98 39.35
N TRP A 91 17.92 -4.04 39.64
CA TRP A 91 16.56 -4.05 39.08
C TRP A 91 16.57 -4.01 37.54
N SER A 92 17.46 -3.21 36.93
CA SER A 92 17.55 -3.11 35.47
C SER A 92 18.05 -4.39 34.82
N ALA A 93 18.96 -5.12 35.47
CA ALA A 93 19.42 -6.42 34.99
C ALA A 93 18.28 -7.47 35.03
N GLU A 94 17.45 -7.46 36.07
CA GLU A 94 16.27 -8.33 36.13
C GLU A 94 15.24 -7.99 35.04
N MET A 95 15.00 -6.69 34.80
CA MET A 95 14.07 -6.26 33.77
C MET A 95 14.61 -6.44 32.35
N SER A 96 15.92 -6.46 32.15
CA SER A 96 16.52 -6.73 30.85
C SER A 96 16.29 -8.18 30.42
N GLU A 97 16.28 -9.15 31.35
CA GLU A 97 15.91 -10.55 31.07
C GLU A 97 14.46 -10.67 30.58
N VAL A 98 13.53 -9.97 31.22
CA VAL A 98 12.13 -9.93 30.78
C VAL A 98 12.02 -9.27 29.40
N SER A 99 12.75 -8.17 29.19
CA SER A 99 12.79 -7.45 27.91
C SER A 99 13.38 -8.32 26.78
N ALA A 100 14.43 -9.08 27.07
CA ALA A 100 15.04 -10.03 26.15
C ALA A 100 14.01 -11.08 25.70
N GLY A 101 13.23 -11.66 26.61
CA GLY A 101 12.18 -12.61 26.27
C GLY A 101 11.11 -12.04 25.32
N VAL A 102 10.69 -10.79 25.53
CA VAL A 102 9.74 -10.10 24.63
C VAL A 102 10.35 -9.87 23.24
N LEU A 103 11.59 -9.38 23.19
CA LEU A 103 12.28 -9.08 21.94
C LEU A 103 12.61 -10.33 21.13
N GLN A 104 13.00 -11.43 21.79
CA GLN A 104 13.24 -12.73 21.14
C GLN A 104 12.01 -13.24 20.39
N GLN A 105 10.80 -13.01 20.92
CA GLN A 105 9.56 -13.37 20.21
C GLN A 105 9.40 -12.56 18.91
N GLN A 106 9.74 -11.27 18.92
CA GLN A 106 9.72 -10.42 17.73
C GLN A 106 10.78 -10.85 16.72
N VAL A 107 12.01 -11.16 17.18
CA VAL A 107 13.09 -11.66 16.33
C VAL A 107 12.72 -12.99 15.67
N ALA A 108 12.15 -13.93 16.42
CA ALA A 108 11.68 -15.19 15.85
C ALA A 108 10.61 -14.98 14.77
N GLN A 109 9.73 -13.98 14.94
CA GLN A 109 8.77 -13.62 13.91
C GLN A 109 9.43 -13.02 12.67
N ILE A 110 10.40 -12.10 12.84
CA ILE A 110 11.17 -11.51 11.74
C ILE A 110 11.91 -12.60 10.96
N GLN A 111 12.60 -13.52 11.64
CA GLN A 111 13.31 -14.63 11.01
C GLN A 111 12.38 -15.53 10.21
N ARG A 112 11.18 -15.83 10.72
CA ARG A 112 10.16 -16.58 9.96
C ARG A 112 9.76 -15.83 8.69
N ILE A 113 9.58 -14.51 8.76
CA ILE A 113 9.25 -13.69 7.58
C ILE A 113 10.38 -13.72 6.56
N GLU A 114 11.64 -13.62 6.99
CA GLU A 114 12.82 -13.67 6.11
C GLU A 114 12.96 -15.03 5.41
N GLN A 115 12.61 -16.12 6.10
CA GLN A 115 12.70 -17.49 5.57
C GLN A 115 11.51 -17.90 4.67
N GLN A 116 10.38 -17.20 4.73
CA GLN A 116 9.21 -17.56 3.94
C GLN A 116 9.48 -17.51 2.43
N ASP A 117 9.08 -18.56 1.70
CA ASP A 117 9.16 -18.56 0.23
C ASP A 117 7.94 -17.87 -0.41
N LYS A 118 7.78 -16.58 -0.11
CA LYS A 118 6.74 -15.74 -0.68
C LYS A 118 7.17 -14.28 -0.78
N TRP A 119 6.44 -13.51 -1.59
CA TRP A 119 6.54 -12.06 -1.59
C TRP A 119 6.08 -11.48 -0.25
N PHE A 120 6.88 -10.59 0.35
CA PHE A 120 6.50 -9.89 1.57
C PHE A 120 5.88 -8.54 1.24
N LYS A 121 4.59 -8.39 1.53
CA LYS A 121 3.78 -7.26 1.07
C LYS A 121 3.99 -6.02 1.94
N LYS A 122 3.73 -4.84 1.37
CA LYS A 122 3.70 -3.58 2.15
C LYS A 122 2.69 -3.62 3.29
N SER A 123 1.53 -4.26 3.07
CA SER A 123 0.50 -4.44 4.09
C SER A 123 0.96 -5.32 5.25
N GLU A 124 1.81 -6.32 5.00
CA GLU A 124 2.41 -7.18 6.03
C GLU A 124 3.50 -6.46 6.83
N LEU A 125 4.29 -5.58 6.19
CA LEU A 125 5.25 -4.72 6.89
C LEU A 125 4.54 -3.82 7.92
N GLY A 126 3.42 -3.21 7.55
CA GLY A 126 2.64 -2.37 8.46
C GLY A 126 2.20 -3.13 9.72
N LYS A 127 1.75 -4.38 9.55
CA LYS A 127 1.37 -5.26 10.67
C LYS A 127 2.56 -5.61 11.56
N LEU A 128 3.69 -5.98 10.96
CA LEU A 128 4.92 -6.29 11.71
C LEU A 128 5.38 -5.08 12.54
N GLN A 129 5.43 -3.90 11.93
CA GLN A 129 5.84 -2.68 12.64
C GLN A 129 4.88 -2.32 13.78
N GLN A 130 3.58 -2.55 13.61
CA GLN A 130 2.61 -2.37 14.68
C GLN A 130 2.90 -3.34 15.84
N GLN A 131 3.12 -4.61 15.55
CA GLN A 131 3.43 -5.63 16.57
C GLN A 131 4.72 -5.31 17.33
N ILE A 132 5.77 -4.84 16.65
CA ILE A 132 7.01 -4.43 17.32
C ILE A 132 6.76 -3.22 18.23
N ARG A 133 5.96 -2.23 17.80
CA ARG A 133 5.61 -1.06 18.65
C ARG A 133 4.79 -1.47 19.87
N GLU A 134 3.85 -2.41 19.70
CA GLU A 134 3.08 -2.99 20.81
C GLU A 134 3.99 -3.77 21.77
N ALA A 135 4.97 -4.51 21.26
CA ALA A 135 5.95 -5.19 22.09
C ALA A 135 6.82 -4.18 22.87
N PHE A 136 7.21 -3.07 22.25
CA PHE A 136 8.01 -2.03 22.91
C PHE A 136 7.22 -1.29 24.01
N SER A 137 5.91 -1.11 23.85
CA SER A 137 5.09 -0.38 24.82
C SER A 137 4.85 -1.14 26.12
N VAL A 138 4.99 -2.47 26.11
CA VAL A 138 4.82 -3.34 27.28
C VAL A 138 6.14 -3.70 27.95
N LEU A 139 7.28 -3.19 27.46
CA LEU A 139 8.58 -3.47 28.07
C LEU A 139 8.62 -2.90 29.50
N PRO A 140 9.22 -3.65 30.45
CA PRO A 140 9.26 -3.24 31.85
C PRO A 140 10.29 -2.14 32.13
N MET A 141 10.96 -1.60 31.11
CA MET A 141 11.96 -0.55 31.23
C MET A 141 11.99 0.34 29.97
N PRO A 142 12.57 1.55 30.04
CA PRO A 142 12.61 2.44 28.88
C PRO A 142 13.45 1.87 27.72
N VAL A 143 12.93 1.94 26.50
CA VAL A 143 13.62 1.44 25.28
C VAL A 143 14.99 2.08 25.06
N ALA A 144 15.17 3.33 25.47
CA ALA A 144 16.44 4.06 25.35
C ALA A 144 17.59 3.39 26.14
N ARG A 145 17.25 2.57 27.14
CA ARG A 145 18.23 1.87 27.98
C ARG A 145 18.57 0.46 27.50
N LEU A 146 17.84 -0.10 26.55
CA LEU A 146 18.07 -1.48 26.09
C LEU A 146 19.46 -1.67 25.48
N ASP A 147 20.06 -0.61 24.93
CA ASP A 147 21.41 -0.65 24.38
C ASP A 147 22.48 -0.90 25.46
N GLU A 148 22.17 -0.66 26.74
CA GLU A 148 23.08 -0.93 27.86
C GLU A 148 23.26 -2.44 28.13
N PHE A 149 22.37 -3.32 27.64
CA PHE A 149 22.31 -4.73 28.04
C PHE A 149 22.59 -5.70 26.89
N ASP A 150 23.66 -6.49 27.02
CA ASP A 150 24.10 -7.42 25.96
C ASP A 150 23.05 -8.51 25.62
N ASN A 151 22.24 -8.94 26.59
CA ASN A 151 21.24 -10.00 26.43
C ASN A 151 20.07 -9.62 25.51
N CYS A 152 19.81 -8.34 25.29
CA CYS A 152 18.71 -7.87 24.44
C CYS A 152 19.11 -6.82 23.40
N ARG A 153 20.35 -6.28 23.46
CA ARG A 153 20.86 -5.25 22.53
C ARG A 153 20.66 -5.64 21.06
N ALA A 154 21.11 -6.82 20.66
CA ALA A 154 21.06 -7.23 19.26
C ALA A 154 19.62 -7.36 18.75
N ASP A 155 18.73 -7.95 19.55
CA ASP A 155 17.33 -8.14 19.21
C ASP A 155 16.58 -6.80 19.14
N TYR A 156 16.91 -5.88 20.06
CA TYR A 156 16.42 -4.51 20.02
C TYR A 156 16.83 -3.78 18.73
N HIS A 157 18.11 -3.87 18.33
CA HIS A 157 18.59 -3.24 17.09
C HIS A 157 17.95 -3.83 15.85
N LEU A 158 17.72 -5.15 15.80
CA LEU A 158 17.00 -5.77 14.69
C LEU A 158 15.55 -5.26 14.61
N CYS A 159 14.85 -5.20 15.74
CA CYS A 159 13.51 -4.62 15.80
C CYS A 159 13.51 -3.15 15.35
N LEU A 160 14.49 -2.37 15.78
CA LEU A 160 14.64 -0.96 15.42
C LEU A 160 14.92 -0.79 13.91
N GLN A 161 15.74 -1.66 13.32
CA GLN A 161 15.98 -1.70 11.88
C GLN A 161 14.67 -1.93 11.11
N TRP A 162 13.82 -2.86 11.53
CA TRP A 162 12.53 -3.12 10.88
C TRP A 162 11.51 -1.98 11.09
N LEU A 163 11.59 -1.27 12.21
CA LEU A 163 10.78 -0.07 12.45
C LEU A 163 11.22 1.13 11.60
N GLN A 164 12.52 1.41 11.52
CA GLN A 164 13.06 2.62 10.89
C GLN A 164 13.38 2.43 9.40
N GLN A 165 13.87 1.24 9.03
CA GLN A 165 14.33 0.89 7.69
C GLN A 165 13.55 -0.30 7.10
N GLY A 166 12.31 -0.50 7.58
CA GLY A 166 11.45 -1.60 7.16
C GLY A 166 11.30 -1.69 5.65
N GLN A 167 11.04 -0.56 4.96
CA GLN A 167 10.88 -0.55 3.51
C GLN A 167 12.12 -1.08 2.77
N ARG A 168 13.33 -0.67 3.19
CA ARG A 168 14.58 -1.18 2.60
C ARG A 168 14.75 -2.67 2.83
N SER A 169 14.40 -3.13 4.03
CA SER A 169 14.46 -4.56 4.41
C SER A 169 13.51 -5.38 3.52
N VAL A 170 12.29 -4.89 3.28
CA VAL A 170 11.32 -5.51 2.35
C VAL A 170 11.84 -5.53 0.91
N GLU A 171 12.37 -4.40 0.43
CA GLU A 171 12.88 -4.30 -0.94
C GLU A 171 14.05 -5.26 -1.19
N GLN A 172 15.00 -5.35 -0.25
CA GLN A 172 16.14 -6.27 -0.34
C GLN A 172 15.67 -7.73 -0.34
N ARG A 173 14.79 -8.09 0.60
CA ARG A 173 14.24 -9.44 0.71
C ARG A 173 13.45 -9.84 -0.55
N ASN A 174 12.55 -8.97 -1.02
CA ASN A 174 11.74 -9.26 -2.20
C ASN A 174 12.59 -9.30 -3.47
N ARG A 175 13.67 -8.53 -3.56
CA ARG A 175 14.65 -8.64 -4.66
C ARG A 175 15.30 -10.03 -4.67
N GLN A 176 15.84 -10.47 -3.54
CA GLN A 176 16.45 -11.80 -3.41
C GLN A 176 15.44 -12.92 -3.72
N TRP A 177 14.20 -12.79 -3.23
CA TRP A 177 13.13 -13.73 -3.56
C TRP A 177 12.84 -13.74 -5.06
N THR A 178 12.73 -12.57 -5.68
CA THR A 178 12.50 -12.43 -7.12
C THR A 178 13.62 -13.07 -7.94
N ASP A 179 14.89 -12.79 -7.61
CA ASP A 179 16.03 -13.32 -8.34
C ASP A 179 16.04 -14.86 -8.30
N ARG A 180 15.75 -15.46 -7.14
CA ARG A 180 15.57 -16.92 -7.02
C ARG A 180 14.41 -17.45 -7.85
N MET A 181 13.27 -16.74 -7.87
CA MET A 181 12.10 -17.14 -8.67
C MET A 181 12.41 -17.11 -10.17
N LEU A 182 13.14 -16.09 -10.64
CA LEU A 182 13.56 -15.96 -12.03
C LEU A 182 14.52 -17.07 -12.45
N GLU A 183 15.42 -17.48 -11.56
CA GLU A 183 16.35 -18.59 -11.78
C GLU A 183 15.63 -19.94 -11.79
N GLN A 184 14.85 -20.24 -10.74
CA GLN A 184 14.15 -21.52 -10.59
C GLN A 184 13.09 -21.77 -11.66
N HIS A 185 12.48 -20.70 -12.18
CA HIS A 185 11.46 -20.77 -13.21
C HIS A 185 11.92 -20.16 -14.54
N HIS A 186 13.23 -20.19 -14.80
CA HIS A 186 13.84 -19.63 -16.00
C HIS A 186 13.09 -20.06 -17.28
N ASP A 187 12.84 -21.36 -17.45
CA ASP A 187 12.17 -21.90 -18.64
C ASP A 187 10.80 -21.26 -18.88
N PHE A 188 10.03 -21.03 -17.82
CA PHE A 188 8.74 -20.35 -17.93
C PHE A 188 8.89 -18.95 -18.53
N PHE A 189 9.84 -18.15 -18.04
CA PHE A 189 10.05 -16.78 -18.54
C PHE A 189 10.63 -16.73 -19.97
N GLN A 190 11.31 -17.80 -20.39
CA GLN A 190 11.81 -17.94 -21.76
C GLN A 190 10.73 -18.36 -22.76
N THR A 191 9.75 -19.17 -22.34
CA THR A 191 8.84 -19.84 -23.27
C THR A 191 7.36 -19.47 -23.12
N VAL A 192 6.96 -18.76 -22.07
CA VAL A 192 5.54 -18.39 -21.84
C VAL A 192 4.98 -17.50 -22.96
N GLU A 193 5.84 -16.83 -23.72
CA GLU A 193 5.47 -15.95 -24.81
C GLU A 193 6.28 -16.24 -26.08
N SER A 194 5.87 -15.65 -27.20
CA SER A 194 6.56 -15.84 -28.50
C SER A 194 8.03 -15.38 -28.49
N SER A 195 8.40 -14.55 -27.52
CA SER A 195 9.77 -14.15 -27.27
C SER A 195 10.00 -14.11 -25.75
N PRO A 196 11.23 -14.40 -25.29
CA PRO A 196 11.55 -14.34 -23.87
C PRO A 196 11.16 -13.00 -23.25
N LEU A 197 10.63 -13.05 -22.03
CA LEU A 197 10.39 -11.84 -21.26
C LEU A 197 11.72 -11.24 -20.82
N ASN A 198 11.85 -9.91 -20.96
CA ASN A 198 13.02 -9.23 -20.40
C ASN A 198 12.95 -9.17 -18.87
N ASP A 199 14.06 -8.76 -18.22
CA ASP A 199 14.15 -8.70 -16.76
C ASP A 199 13.03 -7.86 -16.12
N SER A 200 12.73 -6.67 -16.66
CA SER A 200 11.68 -5.81 -16.10
C SER A 200 10.27 -6.40 -16.25
N GLN A 201 9.97 -7.06 -17.37
CA GLN A 201 8.71 -7.79 -17.58
C GLN A 201 8.60 -8.98 -16.62
N SER A 202 9.67 -9.77 -16.48
CA SER A 202 9.69 -10.94 -15.60
C SER A 202 9.53 -10.55 -14.12
N ARG A 203 10.21 -9.48 -13.68
CA ARG A 203 10.02 -8.91 -12.34
C ARG A 203 8.60 -8.40 -12.11
N ALA A 204 7.96 -7.80 -13.11
CA ALA A 204 6.55 -7.41 -13.03
C ALA A 204 5.61 -8.62 -12.92
N VAL A 205 5.92 -9.72 -13.63
CA VAL A 205 5.19 -10.99 -13.55
C VAL A 205 5.35 -11.65 -12.19
N VAL A 206 6.52 -11.55 -11.55
CA VAL A 206 6.80 -12.18 -10.23
C VAL A 206 6.24 -11.36 -9.07
N ASN A 207 6.14 -10.04 -9.21
CA ASN A 207 5.72 -9.13 -8.13
C ASN A 207 4.40 -9.57 -7.47
N GLY A 208 4.46 -9.82 -6.15
CA GLY A 208 3.35 -10.33 -5.35
C GLY A 208 2.64 -9.30 -4.47
N GLU A 209 2.83 -8.00 -4.72
CA GLU A 209 2.08 -6.97 -4.01
C GLU A 209 0.57 -7.07 -4.26
N ASP A 210 -0.21 -6.55 -3.32
CA ASP A 210 -1.68 -6.48 -3.43
C ASP A 210 -2.12 -5.63 -4.64
N SER A 211 -1.30 -4.66 -5.05
CA SER A 211 -1.58 -3.80 -6.19
C SER A 211 -0.29 -3.37 -6.87
N VAL A 212 -0.23 -3.55 -8.19
CA VAL A 212 0.95 -3.25 -9.01
C VAL A 212 0.53 -2.40 -10.21
N LEU A 213 1.22 -1.27 -10.40
CA LEU A 213 1.10 -0.43 -11.59
C LEU A 213 2.30 -0.68 -12.51
N VAL A 214 2.05 -1.23 -13.69
CA VAL A 214 3.07 -1.44 -14.73
C VAL A 214 3.00 -0.30 -15.74
N LEU A 215 4.00 0.58 -15.73
CA LEU A 215 4.13 1.68 -16.70
C LEU A 215 4.85 1.18 -17.95
N ALA A 216 4.20 1.30 -19.11
CA ALA A 216 4.67 0.64 -20.32
C ALA A 216 4.26 1.38 -21.61
N GLY A 217 5.27 1.79 -22.39
CA GLY A 217 5.10 2.48 -23.68
C GLY A 217 4.42 1.62 -24.75
N ALA A 218 4.09 2.20 -25.90
CA ALA A 218 3.62 1.43 -27.06
C ALA A 218 4.67 0.36 -27.45
N GLY A 219 4.21 -0.84 -27.84
CA GLY A 219 5.10 -1.94 -28.25
C GLY A 219 5.90 -2.67 -27.15
N SER A 220 5.86 -2.21 -25.89
CA SER A 220 6.66 -2.77 -24.78
C SER A 220 6.19 -4.14 -24.22
N GLY A 221 5.23 -4.81 -24.86
CA GLY A 221 4.77 -6.13 -24.41
C GLY A 221 3.81 -6.13 -23.20
N LYS A 222 3.00 -5.07 -23.01
CA LYS A 222 1.98 -5.00 -21.94
C LYS A 222 1.09 -6.25 -21.85
N THR A 223 0.56 -6.67 -22.99
CA THR A 223 -0.30 -7.86 -23.07
C THR A 223 0.49 -9.13 -22.74
N SER A 224 1.76 -9.22 -23.14
CA SER A 224 2.66 -10.33 -22.78
C SER A 224 2.78 -10.46 -21.26
N VAL A 225 2.99 -9.35 -20.56
CA VAL A 225 3.10 -9.33 -19.09
C VAL A 225 1.80 -9.79 -18.43
N LEU A 226 0.63 -9.37 -18.93
CA LEU A 226 -0.67 -9.79 -18.38
C LEU A 226 -0.92 -11.30 -18.54
N VAL A 227 -0.65 -11.84 -19.74
CA VAL A 227 -0.82 -13.28 -20.01
C VAL A 227 0.18 -14.09 -19.18
N ALA A 228 1.44 -13.69 -19.16
CA ALA A 228 2.45 -14.34 -18.34
C ALA A 228 2.14 -14.25 -16.84
N ARG A 229 1.58 -13.13 -16.35
CA ARG A 229 1.13 -13.02 -14.96
C ARG A 229 0.00 -13.99 -14.62
N ALA A 230 -0.98 -14.14 -15.52
CA ALA A 230 -2.03 -15.15 -15.34
C ALA A 230 -1.44 -16.57 -15.27
N GLY A 231 -0.55 -16.90 -16.21
CA GLY A 231 0.16 -18.19 -16.21
C GLY A 231 1.02 -18.42 -14.96
N TRP A 232 1.68 -17.37 -14.47
CA TRP A 232 2.48 -17.40 -13.26
C TRP A 232 1.65 -17.72 -12.01
N LEU A 233 0.51 -17.04 -11.85
CA LEU A 233 -0.41 -17.27 -10.73
C LEU A 233 -0.94 -18.71 -10.71
N LEU A 234 -1.31 -19.25 -11.87
CA LEU A 234 -1.72 -20.65 -11.99
C LEU A 234 -0.57 -21.61 -11.65
N ARG A 235 0.63 -21.37 -12.22
CA ARG A 235 1.81 -22.22 -12.03
C ARG A 235 2.24 -22.27 -10.56
N ARG A 236 2.17 -21.14 -9.86
CA ARG A 236 2.49 -21.02 -8.43
C ARG A 236 1.35 -21.47 -7.50
N GLN A 237 0.20 -21.87 -8.06
CA GLN A 237 -1.00 -22.24 -7.30
C GLN A 237 -1.45 -21.10 -6.35
N GLU A 238 -1.23 -19.85 -6.77
CA GLU A 238 -1.64 -18.66 -6.02
C GLU A 238 -3.08 -18.26 -6.35
N ALA A 239 -3.62 -18.74 -7.46
CA ALA A 239 -5.01 -18.55 -7.85
C ALA A 239 -5.49 -19.72 -8.73
N GLU A 240 -6.76 -20.07 -8.57
CA GLU A 240 -7.49 -20.90 -9.52
C GLU A 240 -7.94 -20.05 -10.73
N PRO A 241 -8.18 -20.65 -11.91
CA PRO A 241 -8.61 -19.90 -13.10
C PRO A 241 -9.82 -19.00 -12.89
N GLY A 242 -10.81 -19.47 -12.12
CA GLY A 242 -12.03 -18.70 -11.80
C GLY A 242 -11.80 -17.51 -10.86
N GLN A 243 -10.61 -17.41 -10.25
CA GLN A 243 -10.20 -16.30 -9.39
C GLN A 243 -9.43 -15.22 -10.18
N ILE A 244 -9.14 -15.44 -11.46
CA ILE A 244 -8.40 -14.51 -12.32
C ILE A 244 -9.37 -13.78 -13.27
N LEU A 245 -9.46 -12.46 -13.13
CA LEU A 245 -10.24 -11.59 -14.00
C LEU A 245 -9.31 -10.72 -14.85
N LEU A 246 -9.44 -10.84 -16.17
CA LEU A 246 -8.74 -9.99 -17.13
C LEU A 246 -9.75 -9.05 -17.81
N LEU A 247 -9.40 -7.77 -17.90
CA LEU A 247 -10.27 -6.73 -18.46
C LEU A 247 -9.58 -5.98 -19.60
N ALA A 248 -10.34 -5.72 -20.66
CA ALA A 248 -9.95 -4.88 -21.77
C ALA A 248 -11.07 -3.89 -22.13
N PHE A 249 -10.73 -2.74 -22.72
CA PHE A 249 -11.74 -1.76 -23.12
C PHE A 249 -12.54 -2.19 -24.34
N GLY A 250 -11.86 -2.69 -25.38
CA GLY A 250 -12.48 -3.09 -26.65
C GLY A 250 -12.71 -4.59 -26.76
N ARG A 251 -13.75 -4.99 -27.51
CA ARG A 251 -14.03 -6.40 -27.82
C ARG A 251 -12.89 -7.07 -28.57
N GLN A 252 -12.27 -6.36 -29.52
CA GLN A 252 -11.11 -6.86 -30.26
C GLN A 252 -9.94 -7.16 -29.31
N ALA A 253 -9.59 -6.23 -28.43
CA ALA A 253 -8.52 -6.44 -27.45
C ALA A 253 -8.81 -7.60 -26.48
N ALA A 254 -10.07 -7.77 -26.06
CA ALA A 254 -10.46 -8.92 -25.25
C ALA A 254 -10.35 -10.24 -26.03
N GLY A 255 -10.76 -10.26 -27.31
CA GLY A 255 -10.62 -11.41 -28.20
C GLY A 255 -9.16 -11.80 -28.41
N GLU A 256 -8.32 -10.85 -28.82
CA GLU A 256 -6.88 -11.07 -29.00
C GLU A 256 -6.21 -11.57 -27.71
N MET A 257 -6.61 -11.06 -26.55
CA MET A 257 -6.11 -11.53 -25.26
C MET A 257 -6.54 -12.98 -24.96
N ASN A 258 -7.79 -13.35 -25.28
CA ASN A 258 -8.29 -14.71 -25.12
C ASN A 258 -7.57 -15.70 -26.05
N ASP A 259 -7.38 -15.34 -27.32
CA ASP A 259 -6.66 -16.17 -28.28
C ASP A 259 -5.22 -16.41 -27.80
N ARG A 260 -4.57 -15.35 -27.29
CA ARG A 260 -3.21 -15.43 -26.74
C ARG A 260 -3.13 -16.29 -25.48
N ILE A 261 -4.08 -16.17 -24.55
CA ILE A 261 -4.16 -17.02 -23.36
C ILE A 261 -4.28 -18.49 -23.80
N LYS A 262 -5.16 -18.78 -24.75
CA LYS A 262 -5.37 -20.14 -25.26
C LYS A 262 -4.11 -20.70 -25.93
N GLU A 263 -3.40 -19.87 -26.71
CA GLU A 263 -2.16 -20.27 -27.37
C GLU A 263 -1.02 -20.54 -26.36
N ARG A 264 -0.88 -19.70 -25.32
CA ARG A 264 0.25 -19.77 -24.38
C ARG A 264 0.02 -20.69 -23.19
N LEU A 265 -1.20 -20.71 -22.66
CA LEU A 265 -1.54 -21.42 -21.43
C LEU A 265 -2.44 -22.64 -21.69
N GLY A 266 -3.01 -22.77 -22.89
CA GLY A 266 -4.03 -23.76 -23.20
C GLY A 266 -5.43 -23.33 -22.76
N ASP A 267 -6.38 -24.26 -22.80
CA ASP A 267 -7.75 -24.00 -22.35
C ASP A 267 -7.86 -24.12 -20.81
N VAL A 268 -7.30 -23.12 -20.13
CA VAL A 268 -7.23 -23.07 -18.66
C VAL A 268 -8.48 -22.49 -18.00
N GLY A 269 -9.49 -22.10 -18.77
CA GLY A 269 -10.73 -21.52 -18.24
C GLY A 269 -10.63 -20.05 -17.82
N ILE A 270 -9.52 -19.35 -18.14
CA ILE A 270 -9.40 -17.89 -17.97
C ILE A 270 -9.97 -17.20 -19.20
N GLN A 271 -10.80 -16.17 -18.99
CA GLN A 271 -11.34 -15.34 -20.07
C GLN A 271 -11.23 -13.85 -19.77
N ALA A 272 -10.60 -13.12 -20.69
CA ALA A 272 -10.63 -11.69 -20.78
C ALA A 272 -12.02 -11.19 -21.21
N LYS A 273 -12.51 -10.17 -20.51
CA LYS A 273 -13.83 -9.56 -20.73
C LYS A 273 -13.70 -8.06 -20.97
N THR A 274 -14.70 -7.51 -21.63
CA THR A 274 -14.90 -6.06 -21.56
C THR A 274 -15.61 -5.68 -20.28
N PHE A 275 -15.47 -4.43 -19.82
CA PHE A 275 -16.24 -3.91 -18.68
C PHE A 275 -17.75 -4.16 -18.84
N HIS A 276 -18.29 -3.94 -20.04
CA HIS A 276 -19.70 -4.18 -20.34
C HIS A 276 -20.08 -5.65 -20.25
N ALA A 277 -19.22 -6.55 -20.74
CA ALA A 277 -19.46 -8.00 -20.66
C ALA A 277 -19.43 -8.49 -19.21
N LEU A 278 -18.48 -8.00 -18.40
CA LEU A 278 -18.43 -8.30 -16.97
C LEU A 278 -19.68 -7.78 -16.25
N ALA A 279 -20.09 -6.53 -16.51
CA ALA A 279 -21.28 -5.94 -15.89
C ALA A 279 -22.55 -6.75 -16.22
N LEU A 280 -22.72 -7.16 -17.49
CA LEU A 280 -23.84 -8.00 -17.89
C LEU A 280 -23.85 -9.34 -17.14
N GLN A 281 -22.69 -9.98 -16.99
CA GLN A 281 -22.57 -11.22 -16.22
C GLN A 281 -22.95 -11.01 -14.75
N ILE A 282 -22.47 -9.94 -14.11
CA ILE A 282 -22.80 -9.64 -12.71
C ILE A 282 -24.32 -9.43 -12.56
N ILE A 283 -24.96 -8.71 -13.49
CA ILE A 283 -26.41 -8.49 -13.47
C ILE A 283 -27.16 -9.82 -13.66
N GLN A 284 -26.70 -10.70 -14.55
CA GLN A 284 -27.31 -12.01 -14.77
C GLN A 284 -27.16 -12.94 -13.57
N GLN A 285 -26.05 -12.85 -12.83
CA GLN A 285 -25.85 -13.61 -11.61
C GLN A 285 -26.69 -13.08 -10.46
N GLY A 286 -26.81 -11.75 -10.34
CA GLY A 286 -27.59 -11.09 -9.28
C GLY A 286 -29.10 -11.00 -9.55
N SER A 287 -29.53 -11.07 -10.82
CA SER A 287 -30.94 -10.94 -11.21
C SER A 287 -31.37 -12.10 -12.10
N ARG A 288 -32.60 -12.61 -11.90
CA ARG A 288 -33.16 -13.66 -12.76
C ARG A 288 -33.53 -13.18 -14.17
N LYS A 289 -33.31 -11.91 -14.52
CA LYS A 289 -33.67 -11.31 -15.81
C LYS A 289 -32.49 -10.55 -16.40
N ALA A 290 -31.87 -11.12 -17.43
CA ALA A 290 -30.86 -10.44 -18.21
C ALA A 290 -31.45 -9.17 -18.87
N PRO A 291 -30.78 -8.01 -18.82
CA PRO A 291 -31.23 -6.83 -19.55
C PRO A 291 -31.16 -7.09 -21.05
N ALA A 292 -32.25 -6.79 -21.76
CA ALA A 292 -32.29 -6.88 -23.21
C ALA A 292 -31.50 -5.71 -23.81
N ILE A 293 -30.28 -5.98 -24.29
CA ILE A 293 -29.50 -4.99 -25.02
C ILE A 293 -29.97 -5.01 -26.47
N SER A 294 -30.41 -3.85 -26.97
CA SER A 294 -30.79 -3.72 -28.39
C SER A 294 -29.63 -4.14 -29.29
N ARG A 295 -29.92 -4.88 -30.37
CA ARG A 295 -28.94 -5.23 -31.39
C ARG A 295 -28.22 -3.99 -31.93
N LEU A 296 -28.92 -2.87 -32.03
CA LEU A 296 -28.37 -1.60 -32.47
C LEU A 296 -27.26 -1.07 -31.56
N GLU A 297 -27.23 -1.42 -30.28
CA GLU A 297 -26.12 -1.01 -29.41
C GLU A 297 -24.84 -1.77 -29.70
N THR A 298 -24.96 -3.01 -30.15
CA THR A 298 -23.83 -3.96 -30.22
C THR A 298 -23.35 -4.25 -31.64
N ASP A 299 -24.14 -3.92 -32.66
CA ASP A 299 -23.89 -4.20 -34.07
C ASP A 299 -23.86 -2.89 -34.88
N ALA A 300 -22.65 -2.44 -35.22
CA ALA A 300 -22.44 -1.21 -36.00
C ALA A 300 -23.02 -1.33 -37.42
N LYS A 301 -23.00 -2.54 -38.00
CA LYS A 301 -23.57 -2.78 -39.33
C LYS A 301 -25.08 -2.60 -39.29
N ALA A 302 -25.75 -3.18 -38.29
CA ALA A 302 -27.18 -3.00 -38.10
C ALA A 302 -27.58 -1.53 -37.87
N ARG A 303 -26.75 -0.74 -37.15
CA ARG A 303 -26.99 0.71 -37.03
C ARG A 303 -26.90 1.43 -38.36
N LYS A 304 -25.83 1.19 -39.14
CA LYS A 304 -25.66 1.82 -40.45
C LYS A 304 -26.82 1.46 -41.38
N GLU A 305 -27.23 0.20 -41.39
CA GLU A 305 -28.36 -0.28 -42.20
C GLU A 305 -29.66 0.42 -41.80
N LEU A 306 -29.94 0.58 -40.50
CA LEU A 306 -31.10 1.32 -40.00
C LEU A 306 -31.09 2.78 -40.48
N LEU A 307 -29.95 3.47 -40.38
CA LEU A 307 -29.78 4.87 -40.79
C LEU A 307 -30.00 5.03 -42.29
N ILE A 308 -29.39 4.16 -43.11
CA ILE A 308 -29.55 4.18 -44.57
C ILE A 308 -31.02 3.94 -44.94
N THR A 309 -31.66 2.98 -44.29
CA THR A 309 -33.08 2.64 -44.55
C THR A 309 -33.98 3.82 -44.28
N HIS A 310 -33.86 4.46 -43.11
CA HIS A 310 -34.67 5.61 -42.75
C HIS A 310 -34.40 6.82 -43.64
N TRP A 311 -33.13 7.09 -43.98
CA TRP A 311 -32.78 8.19 -44.88
C TRP A 311 -33.41 8.00 -46.27
N ARG A 312 -33.27 6.80 -46.84
CA ARG A 312 -33.88 6.46 -48.14
C ARG A 312 -35.39 6.59 -48.11
N GLN A 313 -36.03 6.11 -47.04
CA GLN A 313 -37.48 6.25 -46.84
C GLN A 313 -37.90 7.72 -46.82
N GLN A 314 -37.21 8.57 -46.06
CA GLN A 314 -37.52 10.01 -46.00
C GLN A 314 -37.41 10.69 -47.36
N CYS A 315 -36.35 10.40 -48.13
CA CYS A 315 -36.18 10.97 -49.46
C CYS A 315 -37.25 10.47 -50.45
N ALA A 316 -37.60 9.18 -50.40
CA ALA A 316 -38.58 8.58 -51.30
C ALA A 316 -40.02 9.05 -51.02
N GLU A 317 -40.39 9.22 -49.75
CA GLU A 317 -41.77 9.56 -49.36
C GLU A 317 -42.11 11.05 -49.57
N LYS A 318 -41.13 11.95 -49.43
CA LYS A 318 -41.38 13.41 -49.46
C LYS A 318 -40.31 14.14 -50.27
N LYS A 319 -40.72 14.73 -51.42
CA LYS A 319 -39.84 15.58 -52.25
C LYS A 319 -39.18 16.71 -51.48
N ALA A 320 -39.87 17.30 -50.50
CA ALA A 320 -39.30 18.34 -49.63
C ALA A 320 -38.14 17.82 -48.77
N GLN A 321 -38.23 16.59 -48.26
CA GLN A 321 -37.15 15.95 -47.50
C GLN A 321 -35.97 15.62 -48.42
N ALA A 322 -36.21 15.08 -49.62
CA ALA A 322 -35.15 14.86 -50.60
C ALA A 322 -34.41 16.16 -50.97
N LYS A 323 -35.16 17.26 -51.18
CA LYS A 323 -34.57 18.58 -51.43
C LYS A 323 -33.74 19.07 -50.24
N GLY A 324 -34.27 18.98 -49.03
CA GLY A 324 -33.57 19.39 -47.81
C GLY A 324 -32.29 18.59 -47.56
N TRP A 325 -32.33 17.26 -47.73
CA TRP A 325 -31.14 16.42 -47.65
C TRP A 325 -30.11 16.78 -48.72
N ARG A 326 -30.53 16.97 -49.99
CA ARG A 326 -29.60 17.40 -51.05
C ARG A 326 -28.94 18.72 -50.69
N GLN A 327 -29.73 19.72 -50.30
CA GLN A 327 -29.23 21.03 -49.88
C GLN A 327 -28.21 20.92 -48.75
N TRP A 328 -28.54 20.17 -47.69
CA TRP A 328 -27.64 19.98 -46.56
C TRP A 328 -26.34 19.24 -46.96
N LEU A 329 -26.43 18.21 -47.79
CA LEU A 329 -25.25 17.48 -48.27
C LEU A 329 -24.34 18.37 -49.15
N THR A 330 -24.91 19.23 -49.98
CA THR A 330 -24.13 20.10 -50.88
C THR A 330 -23.62 21.37 -50.20
N GLU A 331 -24.42 22.02 -49.36
CA GLU A 331 -24.11 23.34 -48.80
C GLU A 331 -23.34 23.23 -47.47
N GLU A 332 -23.77 22.33 -46.58
CA GLU A 332 -23.15 22.22 -45.24
C GLU A 332 -22.01 21.22 -45.19
N LEU A 333 -22.09 20.16 -46.01
CA LEU A 333 -21.05 19.14 -46.06
C LEU A 333 -20.14 19.26 -47.27
N GLU A 334 -20.49 20.10 -48.25
CA GLU A 334 -19.73 20.31 -49.49
C GLU A 334 -19.51 19.00 -50.28
N TRP A 335 -20.51 18.12 -50.30
CA TRP A 335 -20.44 16.85 -51.03
C TRP A 335 -21.01 16.99 -52.43
N GLU A 336 -20.36 16.33 -53.38
CA GLU A 336 -20.93 16.10 -54.71
C GLU A 336 -22.09 15.10 -54.61
N VAL A 337 -23.29 15.52 -55.02
CA VAL A 337 -24.51 14.71 -54.94
C VAL A 337 -24.96 14.40 -56.37
N PRO A 338 -25.07 13.12 -56.78
CA PRO A 338 -25.54 12.75 -58.11
C PRO A 338 -26.91 13.32 -58.43
N GLU A 339 -27.22 13.50 -59.70
CA GLU A 339 -28.56 13.88 -60.16
C GLU A 339 -29.58 12.74 -59.98
N GLY A 340 -30.86 13.10 -59.95
CA GLY A 340 -31.96 12.13 -59.76
C GLY A 340 -32.06 11.61 -58.33
N ASP A 341 -32.37 10.31 -58.19
CA ASP A 341 -32.63 9.63 -56.90
C ASP A 341 -31.35 9.30 -56.14
N PHE A 342 -30.59 10.35 -55.80
CA PHE A 342 -29.26 10.28 -55.18
C PHE A 342 -29.19 9.43 -53.90
N TRP A 343 -30.31 9.26 -53.17
CA TRP A 343 -30.37 8.42 -51.97
C TRP A 343 -30.21 6.91 -52.25
N GLN A 344 -30.33 6.50 -53.51
CA GLN A 344 -30.03 5.12 -53.93
C GLN A 344 -28.53 4.88 -54.15
N ASP A 345 -27.71 5.93 -54.28
CA ASP A 345 -26.27 5.78 -54.46
C ASP A 345 -25.62 5.15 -53.23
N LYS A 346 -24.95 4.00 -53.43
CA LYS A 346 -24.38 3.20 -52.34
C LYS A 346 -23.22 3.92 -51.65
N ARG A 347 -22.35 4.60 -52.42
CA ARG A 347 -21.18 5.29 -51.86
C ARG A 347 -21.62 6.46 -50.99
N LEU A 348 -22.59 7.23 -51.46
CA LEU A 348 -23.19 8.34 -50.72
C LEU A 348 -23.90 7.84 -49.46
N ALA A 349 -24.67 6.75 -49.56
CA ALA A 349 -25.34 6.13 -48.42
C ALA A 349 -24.35 5.68 -47.32
N ASP A 350 -23.27 4.97 -47.69
CA ASP A 350 -22.27 4.48 -46.73
C ASP A 350 -21.50 5.64 -46.07
N ARG A 351 -21.19 6.69 -46.85
CA ARG A 351 -20.53 7.90 -46.36
C ARG A 351 -21.43 8.67 -45.39
N LEU A 352 -22.70 8.87 -45.74
CA LEU A 352 -23.69 9.53 -44.89
C LEU A 352 -23.95 8.74 -43.61
N ALA A 353 -24.16 7.42 -43.70
CA ALA A 353 -24.40 6.57 -42.53
C ALA A 353 -23.25 6.64 -41.52
N SER A 354 -22.00 6.63 -42.00
CA SER A 354 -20.82 6.76 -41.14
C SER A 354 -20.74 8.14 -40.47
N ARG A 355 -21.14 9.22 -41.16
CA ARG A 355 -21.23 10.58 -40.61
C ARG A 355 -22.31 10.67 -39.54
N LEU A 356 -23.52 10.17 -39.82
CA LEU A 356 -24.65 10.16 -38.90
C LEU A 356 -24.37 9.31 -37.67
N GLU A 357 -23.72 8.16 -37.82
CA GLU A 357 -23.29 7.34 -36.68
C GLU A 357 -22.32 8.10 -35.76
N ARG A 358 -21.36 8.83 -36.34
CA ARG A 358 -20.44 9.68 -35.56
C ARG A 358 -21.19 10.80 -34.83
N TRP A 359 -22.15 11.45 -35.47
CA TRP A 359 -22.98 12.49 -34.87
C TRP A 359 -23.84 11.96 -33.73
N LEU A 360 -24.51 10.82 -33.92
CA LEU A 360 -25.25 10.14 -32.86
C LEU A 360 -24.31 9.78 -31.70
N GLY A 361 -23.09 9.32 -31.98
CA GLY A 361 -22.06 9.10 -30.96
C GLY A 361 -21.74 10.37 -30.15
N LEU A 362 -21.57 11.51 -30.81
CA LEU A 362 -21.32 12.80 -30.15
C LEU A 362 -22.52 13.23 -29.29
N MET A 363 -23.75 13.10 -29.80
CA MET A 363 -24.97 13.41 -29.05
C MET A 363 -25.11 12.51 -27.81
N ARG A 364 -24.73 11.23 -27.90
CA ARG A 364 -24.73 10.31 -26.75
C ARG A 364 -23.71 10.71 -25.69
N MET A 365 -22.52 11.11 -26.09
CA MET A 365 -21.45 11.53 -25.17
C MET A 365 -21.77 12.85 -24.45
N HIS A 366 -22.45 13.78 -25.13
CA HIS A 366 -22.72 15.13 -24.59
C HIS A 366 -24.14 15.28 -24.03
N GLY A 367 -25.09 14.44 -24.44
CA GLY A 367 -26.49 14.49 -24.05
C GLY A 367 -26.76 14.03 -22.61
N ALA A 368 -25.88 13.22 -22.02
CA ALA A 368 -25.98 12.82 -20.61
C ALA A 368 -25.58 13.94 -19.62
N ALA A 369 -24.92 15.01 -20.08
CA ALA A 369 -24.45 16.10 -19.24
C ALA A 369 -25.42 17.30 -19.13
N ARG A 370 -26.60 17.24 -19.76
CA ARG A 370 -27.60 18.32 -19.69
C ARG A 370 -28.97 17.81 -19.25
N ARG A 371 -29.06 17.37 -18.00
CA ARG A 371 -30.26 17.54 -17.18
C ARG A 371 -29.81 18.09 -15.83
N LYS A 372 -29.80 19.43 -15.73
CA LYS A 372 -30.02 20.16 -14.48
C LYS A 372 -31.31 20.94 -14.67
#